data_AF-A0A380EHB3-F1
#
_entry.id   AF-A0A380EHB3-F1
#
_cell.length_a   1.000
_cell.length_b   1.000
_cell.length_c   1.000
_cell.angle_alpha   90.00
_cell.angle_beta   90.00
_cell.angle_gamma   90.00
#
_symmetry.space_group_name_H-M   'P 1'
#
loop_
_entity.id
_entity.type
_entity.pdbx_description
1 polymer ?
#
loop_
_entity_poly.entity_id
_entity_poly.type
_entity_poly.pdbx_seq_one_letter_code
_entity_poly.pdbx_strand_id
1 'polypeptide(L)'
;MWITEKLGWYYLILTTIIVFFCIFLIFSPIGKLKLGKPNDKPEFNTISWFAMLFSAGMGIGLVFYGAAEPMAHFATPPTADPKTTEAYTEALRSTFFHWGFHAWAVYGVVALALAYSQFRKGEPGLLSRTLRPLLGDKVEGPIGIFIDVLSVFATIVGVAVSLGMGALQINGGLHYLFNVPNNTFVQAIIIIVVTILFIASAWSGLSKGIQYLSNLNIGLGTILMVAALIVGPTVLILNMLTSSTGSLLTHSCLIVLIQQL
;
A
#
# COMPACT_ATOMS: atom_id res chain seq x y z
N MET A 1 0.28 18.99 -11.48
CA MET A 1 1.74 19.15 -11.30
C MET A 1 2.11 20.18 -10.21
N TRP A 2 1.29 21.19 -9.91
CA TRP A 2 1.63 22.16 -8.84
C TRP A 2 1.93 21.53 -7.46
N ILE A 3 1.10 20.58 -7.00
CA ILE A 3 1.30 19.92 -5.70
C ILE A 3 2.64 19.18 -5.67
N THR A 4 2.96 18.43 -6.71
CA THR A 4 4.22 17.68 -6.79
C THR A 4 5.43 18.62 -6.87
N GLU A 5 5.34 19.70 -7.65
CA GLU A 5 6.44 20.68 -7.81
C GLU A 5 6.69 21.54 -6.57
N LYS A 6 5.65 21.88 -5.81
CA LYS A 6 5.77 22.81 -4.66
C LYS A 6 5.80 22.12 -3.31
N LEU A 7 5.16 20.96 -3.19
CA LEU A 7 5.04 20.22 -1.92
C LEU A 7 5.77 18.87 -1.95
N GLY A 8 6.47 18.52 -3.02
CA GLY A 8 7.24 17.27 -3.11
C GLY A 8 8.21 17.08 -1.93
N TRP A 9 9.00 18.12 -1.62
CA TRP A 9 9.94 18.11 -0.48
C TRP A 9 9.24 17.83 0.86
N TYR A 10 8.05 18.40 1.05
CA TYR A 10 7.27 18.25 2.27
C TYR A 10 6.81 16.79 2.45
N TYR A 11 6.32 16.16 1.37
CA TYR A 11 5.91 14.75 1.40
C TYR A 11 7.08 13.83 1.74
N LEU A 12 8.25 14.06 1.16
CA LEU A 12 9.43 13.24 1.44
C LEU A 12 9.89 13.38 2.90
N ILE A 13 10.03 14.60 3.40
CA ILE A 13 10.42 14.82 4.80
C ILE A 13 9.40 14.19 5.76
N LEU A 14 8.10 14.39 5.51
CA LEU A 14 7.05 13.86 6.37
C LEU A 14 7.09 12.33 6.43
N THR A 15 7.17 11.66 5.28
CA THR A 15 7.18 10.19 5.23
C THR A 15 8.46 9.62 5.86
N THR A 16 9.61 10.27 5.67
CA THR A 16 10.86 9.88 6.34
C THR A 16 10.77 10.06 7.87
N ILE A 17 10.21 11.17 8.37
CA ILE A 17 9.97 11.36 9.82
C ILE A 17 9.07 10.27 10.37
N ILE A 18 8.01 9.89 9.64
CA ILE A 18 7.10 8.81 10.04
C ILE A 18 7.84 7.46 10.15
N VAL A 19 8.75 7.16 9.23
CA VAL A 19 9.60 5.95 9.34
C VAL A 19 10.45 5.98 10.61
N PHE A 20 11.14 7.10 10.87
CA PHE A 20 11.94 7.25 12.09
C PHE A 20 11.08 7.18 13.36
N PHE A 21 9.87 7.71 13.34
CA PHE A 21 8.92 7.61 14.44
C PHE A 21 8.53 6.14 14.71
N CYS A 22 8.24 5.36 13.67
CA CYS A 22 7.98 3.92 13.82
C CYS A 22 9.20 3.17 14.38
N ILE A 23 10.41 3.47 13.90
CA ILE A 23 11.66 2.89 14.43
C ILE A 23 11.85 3.25 15.91
N PHE A 24 11.62 4.51 16.27
CA PHE A 24 11.66 4.96 17.65
C PHE A 24 10.68 4.17 18.51
N LEU A 25 9.44 3.96 18.05
CA LEU A 25 8.45 3.19 18.80
C LEU A 25 8.90 1.75 19.06
N ILE A 26 9.53 1.09 18.08
CA ILE A 26 10.05 -0.29 18.21
C ILE A 26 11.05 -0.39 19.37
N PHE A 27 11.97 0.57 19.49
CA PHE A 27 13.00 0.55 20.53
C PHE A 27 12.59 1.24 21.84
N SER A 28 11.53 2.06 21.82
CA SER A 28 11.05 2.77 22.99
C SER A 28 10.32 1.84 23.98
N PRO A 29 10.30 2.17 25.29
CA PRO A 29 9.45 1.47 26.26
C PRO A 29 7.95 1.55 25.91
N ILE A 30 7.53 2.59 25.18
CA ILE A 30 6.13 2.83 24.79
C ILE A 30 5.67 1.76 23.79
N GLY A 31 6.57 1.24 22.95
CA GLY A 31 6.26 0.14 22.01
C GLY A 31 5.85 -1.17 22.68
N LYS A 32 6.14 -1.34 23.98
CA LYS A 32 5.71 -2.51 24.77
C LYS A 32 4.25 -2.41 25.24
N LEU A 33 3.58 -1.28 25.00
CA LEU A 33 2.22 -1.07 25.43
C LEU A 33 1.26 -1.93 24.61
N LYS A 34 0.47 -2.75 25.32
CA LYS A 34 -0.57 -3.58 24.71
C LYS A 34 -1.70 -2.72 24.15
N LEU A 35 -2.03 -2.93 22.87
CA LEU A 35 -3.16 -2.30 22.17
C LEU A 35 -4.49 -2.96 22.55
N GLY A 36 -4.90 -2.75 23.80
CA GLY A 36 -6.08 -3.34 24.42
C GLY A 36 -6.07 -3.10 25.93
N LYS A 37 -6.99 -3.71 26.67
CA LYS A 37 -6.94 -3.73 28.14
C LYS A 37 -5.75 -4.56 28.62
N PRO A 38 -5.22 -4.33 29.84
CA PRO A 38 -4.05 -5.05 30.35
C PRO A 38 -4.14 -6.58 30.26
N ASN A 39 -5.34 -7.14 30.45
CA ASN A 39 -5.58 -8.58 30.49
C ASN A 39 -5.99 -9.18 29.14
N ASP A 40 -6.13 -8.37 28.08
CA ASP A 40 -6.56 -8.87 26.78
C ASP A 40 -5.49 -9.77 26.16
N LYS A 41 -5.93 -10.75 25.37
CA LYS A 41 -5.07 -11.64 24.59
C LYS A 41 -5.31 -11.39 23.10
N PRO A 42 -4.32 -11.59 22.22
CA PRO A 42 -4.53 -11.51 20.79
C PRO A 42 -5.66 -12.44 20.34
N GLU A 43 -6.59 -11.92 19.55
CA GLU A 43 -7.70 -12.69 18.98
C GLU A 43 -7.23 -13.71 17.94
N PHE A 44 -6.14 -13.36 17.23
CA PHE A 44 -5.51 -14.19 16.22
C PHE A 44 -4.10 -14.58 16.67
N ASN A 45 -3.69 -15.80 16.33
CA ASN A 45 -2.29 -16.19 16.49
C ASN A 45 -1.40 -15.38 15.53
N THR A 46 -0.11 -15.30 15.83
CA THR A 46 0.86 -14.46 15.10
C THR A 46 0.94 -14.77 13.61
N ILE A 47 0.88 -16.06 13.23
CA ILE A 47 0.99 -16.48 11.81
C ILE A 47 -0.25 -16.05 11.04
N SER A 48 -1.44 -16.29 11.59
CA SER A 48 -2.70 -15.86 10.99
C SER A 48 -2.78 -14.34 10.88
N TRP A 49 -2.34 -13.61 11.90
CA TRP A 49 -2.27 -12.16 11.88
C TRP A 49 -1.34 -11.64 10.77
N PHE A 50 -0.14 -12.23 10.64
CA PHE A 50 0.81 -11.86 9.60
C PHE A 50 0.26 -12.16 8.20
N ALA A 51 -0.38 -13.32 8.00
CA ALA A 51 -1.02 -13.66 6.74
C ALA A 51 -2.14 -12.66 6.35
N MET A 52 -2.95 -12.23 7.32
CA MET A 52 -3.98 -11.21 7.09
C MET A 52 -3.38 -9.86 6.67
N LEU A 53 -2.25 -9.47 7.25
CA LEU A 53 -1.56 -8.23 6.87
C LEU A 53 -1.12 -8.26 5.40
N PHE A 54 -0.53 -9.36 4.94
CA PHE A 54 -0.15 -9.53 3.54
C PHE A 54 -1.37 -9.59 2.62
N SER A 55 -2.44 -10.28 3.04
CA SER A 55 -3.67 -10.33 2.26
C SER A 55 -4.28 -8.94 2.03
N ALA A 56 -4.30 -8.11 3.07
CA ALA A 56 -4.83 -6.75 2.99
C ALA A 56 -3.92 -5.81 2.18
N GLY A 57 -2.59 -6.00 2.24
CA GLY A 57 -1.63 -5.19 1.51
C GLY A 57 -1.45 -5.57 0.03
N MET A 58 -1.78 -6.81 -0.35
CA MET A 58 -1.67 -7.31 -1.72
C MET A 58 -2.81 -6.79 -2.60
N GLY A 59 -2.68 -5.55 -3.08
CA GLY A 59 -3.66 -4.91 -3.95
C GLY A 59 -3.35 -4.99 -5.44
N ILE A 60 -4.26 -4.45 -6.25
CA ILE A 60 -4.10 -4.24 -7.71
C ILE A 60 -2.78 -3.51 -8.02
N GLY A 61 -2.38 -2.59 -7.14
CA GLY A 61 -1.13 -1.84 -7.27
C GLY A 61 0.11 -2.72 -7.45
N LEU A 62 0.25 -3.83 -6.70
CA LEU A 62 1.41 -4.71 -6.83
C LEU A 62 1.45 -5.43 -8.19
N VAL A 63 0.30 -5.88 -8.69
CA VAL A 63 0.25 -6.59 -9.98
C VAL A 63 0.45 -5.61 -11.14
N PHE A 64 -0.05 -4.39 -11.01
CA PHE A 64 0.09 -3.35 -12.03
C PHE A 64 1.50 -2.75 -12.03
N TYR A 65 1.92 -2.16 -10.92
CA TYR A 65 3.19 -1.44 -10.81
C TYR A 65 4.38 -2.35 -10.55
N GLY A 66 4.18 -3.57 -10.06
CA GLY A 66 5.29 -4.52 -9.85
C GLY A 66 6.07 -4.84 -11.12
N ALA A 67 5.40 -4.79 -12.29
CA ALA A 67 6.07 -4.86 -13.59
C ALA A 67 6.26 -3.47 -14.22
N ALA A 68 5.24 -2.61 -14.21
CA ALA A 68 5.27 -1.36 -14.95
C ALA A 68 6.29 -0.35 -14.41
N GLU A 69 6.39 -0.21 -13.09
CA GLU A 69 7.25 0.80 -12.46
C GLU A 69 8.75 0.55 -12.65
N PRO A 70 9.31 -0.64 -12.36
CA PRO A 70 10.73 -0.88 -12.57
C PRO A 70 11.11 -0.80 -14.06
N MET A 71 10.22 -1.19 -14.97
CA MET A 71 10.46 -0.99 -16.41
C MET A 71 10.50 0.49 -16.80
N ALA A 72 9.60 1.31 -16.24
CA ALA A 72 9.59 2.75 -16.49
C ALA A 72 10.87 3.40 -15.96
N HIS A 73 11.26 3.11 -14.71
CA HIS A 73 12.52 3.62 -14.15
C HIS A 73 13.76 3.10 -14.88
N PHE A 74 13.71 1.90 -15.47
CA PHE A 74 14.82 1.38 -16.28
C PHE A 74 14.96 2.10 -17.63
N ALA A 75 13.83 2.54 -18.21
CA ALA A 75 13.79 3.27 -19.46
C ALA A 75 14.19 4.75 -19.29
N THR A 76 13.84 5.35 -18.16
CA THR A 76 14.17 6.74 -17.83
C THR A 76 14.66 6.85 -16.38
N PRO A 77 15.85 6.31 -16.07
CA PRO A 77 16.44 6.40 -14.73
C PRO A 77 16.80 7.85 -14.38
N PRO A 78 16.72 8.25 -13.11
CA PRO A 78 17.08 9.59 -12.68
C PRO A 78 18.56 9.95 -12.86
N THR A 79 19.48 8.99 -12.66
CA THR A 79 20.92 9.30 -12.64
C THR A 79 21.79 8.38 -13.52
N ALA A 80 21.39 7.12 -13.70
CA ALA A 80 22.12 6.19 -14.57
C ALA A 80 21.84 6.43 -16.07
N ASP A 81 22.70 5.89 -16.93
CA ASP A 81 22.40 5.82 -18.36
C ASP A 81 21.27 4.80 -18.62
N PRO A 82 20.23 5.16 -19.42
CA PRO A 82 19.13 4.25 -19.72
C PRO A 82 19.59 2.90 -20.26
N LYS A 83 18.87 1.84 -19.88
CA LYS A 83 19.08 0.47 -20.37
C LYS A 83 20.44 -0.16 -20.04
N THR A 84 21.11 0.31 -18.99
CA THR A 84 22.38 -0.24 -18.48
C THR A 84 22.18 -1.11 -17.24
N THR A 85 23.20 -1.88 -16.85
CA THR A 85 23.17 -2.65 -15.59
C THR A 85 23.02 -1.76 -14.35
N GLU A 86 23.55 -0.55 -14.39
CA GLU A 86 23.37 0.44 -13.32
C GLU A 86 21.91 0.90 -13.24
N ALA A 87 21.28 1.19 -14.38
CA ALA A 87 19.85 1.52 -14.45
C ALA A 87 18.95 0.42 -13.90
N TYR A 88 19.31 -0.86 -14.05
CA TYR A 88 18.56 -1.97 -13.42
C TYR A 88 18.54 -1.86 -11.90
N THR A 89 19.71 -1.62 -11.30
CA THR A 89 19.85 -1.53 -9.84
C THR A 89 19.17 -0.26 -9.32
N GLU A 90 19.31 0.87 -10.02
CA GLU A 90 18.63 2.11 -9.65
C GLU A 90 17.10 1.99 -9.77
N ALA A 91 16.60 1.38 -10.84
CA ALA A 91 15.16 1.20 -11.06
C ALA A 91 14.50 0.39 -9.94
N LEU A 92 15.09 -0.77 -9.62
CA LEU A 92 14.57 -1.63 -8.55
C LEU A 92 14.74 -1.01 -7.17
N ARG A 93 15.83 -0.27 -6.92
CA ARG A 93 16.02 0.50 -5.68
C ARG A 93 14.90 1.53 -5.50
N SER A 94 14.57 2.29 -6.55
CA SER A 94 13.49 3.28 -6.52
C SER A 94 12.12 2.62 -6.28
N THR A 95 11.85 1.49 -6.95
CA THR A 95 10.61 0.73 -6.72
C THR A 95 10.53 0.16 -5.31
N PHE A 96 11.62 -0.40 -4.78
CA PHE A 96 11.64 -0.89 -3.39
C PHE A 96 11.48 0.25 -2.38
N PHE A 97 11.95 1.45 -2.70
CA PHE A 97 11.73 2.62 -1.86
C PHE A 97 10.24 3.00 -1.80
N HIS A 98 9.54 3.02 -2.95
CA HIS A 98 8.11 3.35 -3.03
C HIS A 98 7.21 2.32 -2.33
N TRP A 99 7.51 1.02 -2.51
CA TRP A 99 6.69 -0.08 -1.99
C TRP A 99 7.19 -0.64 -0.63
N GLY A 100 8.29 -0.07 -0.11
CA GLY A 100 8.94 -0.49 1.12
C GLY A 100 8.53 0.33 2.34
N PHE A 101 9.48 0.60 3.23
CA PHE A 101 9.23 1.10 4.58
C PHE A 101 8.37 2.37 4.65
N HIS A 102 8.52 3.30 3.71
CA HIS A 102 7.81 4.58 3.73
C HIS A 102 6.28 4.40 3.62
N ALA A 103 5.81 3.59 2.66
CA ALA A 103 4.38 3.33 2.50
C ALA A 103 3.79 2.61 3.72
N TRP A 104 4.47 1.57 4.20
CA TRP A 104 4.03 0.78 5.35
C TRP A 104 4.08 1.55 6.67
N ALA A 105 5.02 2.47 6.85
CA ALA A 105 5.11 3.28 8.06
C ALA A 105 3.91 4.23 8.19
N VAL A 106 3.44 4.82 7.08
CA VAL A 106 2.23 5.66 7.07
C VAL A 106 1.00 4.85 7.51
N TYR A 107 0.83 3.64 6.96
CA TYR A 107 -0.23 2.73 7.40
C TYR A 107 -0.08 2.35 8.87
N GLY A 108 1.14 2.05 9.32
CA GLY A 108 1.45 1.68 10.69
C GLY A 108 1.07 2.77 11.70
N VAL A 109 1.39 4.03 11.43
CA VAL A 109 1.05 5.15 12.34
C VAL A 109 -0.45 5.36 12.43
N VAL A 110 -1.17 5.36 11.30
CA VAL A 110 -2.63 5.55 11.29
C VAL A 110 -3.33 4.37 11.97
N ALA A 111 -2.91 3.13 11.66
CA ALA A 111 -3.44 1.92 12.29
C ALA A 111 -3.18 1.90 13.80
N LEU A 112 -1.98 2.31 14.23
CA LEU A 112 -1.63 2.42 15.65
C LEU A 112 -2.50 3.45 16.37
N ALA A 113 -2.70 4.62 15.77
CA ALA A 113 -3.52 5.68 16.34
C ALA A 113 -4.98 5.22 16.54
N LEU A 114 -5.56 4.58 15.51
CA LEU A 114 -6.91 4.01 15.58
C LEU A 114 -6.99 2.87 16.59
N ALA A 115 -6.07 1.90 16.55
CA ALA A 115 -6.06 0.75 17.44
C ALA A 115 -5.89 1.18 18.91
N TYR A 116 -5.01 2.14 19.20
CA TYR A 116 -4.85 2.67 20.55
C TYR A 116 -6.11 3.41 21.01
N SER A 117 -6.67 4.31 20.19
CA SER A 117 -7.88 5.05 20.52
C SER A 117 -9.06 4.10 20.79
N GLN A 118 -9.25 3.12 19.91
CA GLN A 118 -10.37 2.19 19.98
C GLN A 118 -10.19 1.15 21.11
N PHE A 119 -9.12 0.37 21.06
CA PHE A 119 -8.99 -0.79 21.96
C PHE A 119 -8.43 -0.43 23.34
N ARG A 120 -7.55 0.57 23.43
CA ARG A 120 -6.99 1.00 24.73
C ARG A 120 -7.88 2.02 25.42
N LYS A 121 -8.34 3.04 24.69
CA LYS A 121 -9.12 4.15 25.25
C LYS A 121 -10.63 3.95 25.18
N GLY A 122 -11.12 3.00 24.39
CA GLY A 122 -12.56 2.73 24.28
C GLY A 122 -13.31 3.79 23.48
N GLU A 123 -12.61 4.57 22.65
CA GLU A 123 -13.23 5.53 21.75
C GLU A 123 -13.87 4.81 20.54
N PRO A 124 -14.82 5.45 19.85
CA PRO A 124 -15.24 5.01 18.53
C PRO A 124 -14.04 4.92 17.56
N GLY A 125 -14.10 3.99 16.61
CA GLY A 125 -13.09 3.78 15.55
C GLY A 125 -13.09 4.86 14.46
N LEU A 126 -13.08 6.13 14.85
CA LEU A 126 -13.10 7.31 13.98
C LEU A 126 -11.74 8.01 14.01
N LEU A 127 -11.31 8.57 12.87
CA LEU A 127 -10.01 9.24 12.79
C LEU A 127 -9.98 10.48 13.68
N SER A 128 -11.08 11.22 13.76
CA SER A 128 -11.24 12.37 14.67
C SER A 128 -10.90 12.04 16.12
N ARG A 129 -11.28 10.85 16.59
CA ARG A 129 -11.09 10.41 17.99
C ARG A 129 -9.65 10.17 18.35
N THR A 130 -8.83 9.79 17.36
CA THR A 130 -7.38 9.68 17.54
C THR A 130 -6.73 11.01 17.93
N LEU A 131 -7.36 12.14 17.60
CA LEU A 131 -6.87 13.49 17.87
C LEU A 131 -7.39 14.07 19.20
N ARG A 132 -8.15 13.32 20.01
CA ARG A 132 -8.61 13.79 21.34
C ARG A 132 -7.47 14.31 22.23
N PRO A 133 -6.26 13.70 22.26
CA PRO A 133 -5.16 14.24 23.06
C PRO A 133 -4.73 15.66 22.70
N LEU A 134 -5.00 16.11 21.46
CA LEU A 134 -4.65 17.44 20.97
C LEU A 134 -5.85 18.41 20.98
N LEU A 135 -7.03 17.91 20.63
CA LEU A 135 -8.23 18.72 20.42
C LEU A 135 -9.23 18.67 21.60
N GLY A 136 -9.01 17.79 22.58
CA GLY A 136 -9.92 17.54 23.68
C GLY A 136 -11.31 17.14 23.16
N ASP A 137 -12.36 17.63 23.82
CA ASP A 137 -13.75 17.28 23.49
C ASP A 137 -14.23 17.88 22.15
N LYS A 138 -13.44 18.73 21.49
CA LYS A 138 -13.76 19.26 20.16
C LYS A 138 -13.84 18.18 19.08
N VAL A 139 -13.28 17.00 19.33
CA VAL A 139 -13.43 15.82 18.44
C VAL A 139 -14.87 15.33 18.34
N GLU A 140 -15.75 15.76 19.25
CA GLU A 140 -17.20 15.45 19.22
C GLU A 140 -18.01 16.51 18.48
N GLY A 141 -17.39 17.66 18.19
CA GLY A 141 -18.03 18.79 17.53
C GLY A 141 -17.79 18.84 16.02
N PRO A 142 -18.06 20.01 15.41
CA PRO A 142 -17.91 20.22 13.97
C PRO A 142 -16.51 19.90 13.42
N ILE A 143 -15.46 20.13 14.21
CA ILE A 143 -14.08 19.84 13.81
C ILE A 143 -13.88 18.32 13.63
N GLY A 144 -14.41 17.51 14.55
CA GLY A 144 -14.34 16.06 14.44
C GLY A 144 -15.07 15.53 13.22
N ILE A 145 -16.29 16.01 12.97
CA ILE A 145 -17.08 15.67 11.78
C ILE A 145 -16.29 16.03 10.51
N PHE A 146 -15.68 17.20 10.46
CA PHE A 146 -14.87 17.62 9.31
C PHE A 146 -13.70 16.66 9.04
N ILE A 147 -12.96 16.26 10.08
CA ILE A 147 -11.86 15.29 9.96
C ILE A 147 -12.36 13.94 9.45
N ASP A 148 -13.47 13.43 10.00
CA ASP A 148 -14.02 12.13 9.60
C ASP A 148 -14.52 12.17 8.15
N VAL A 149 -15.18 13.25 7.74
CA VAL A 149 -15.60 13.46 6.35
C VAL A 149 -14.40 13.49 5.41
N LEU A 150 -13.35 14.26 5.73
CA LEU A 150 -12.11 14.26 4.93
C LEU A 150 -11.49 12.86 4.82
N SER A 151 -11.52 12.09 5.90
CA SER A 151 -10.98 10.72 5.94
C SER A 151 -11.77 9.78 5.02
N VAL A 152 -13.11 9.91 5.01
CA VAL A 152 -13.98 9.16 4.10
C VAL A 152 -13.70 9.55 2.65
N PHE A 153 -13.60 10.84 2.34
CA PHE A 153 -13.25 11.29 0.99
C PHE A 153 -11.90 10.76 0.53
N ALA A 154 -10.87 10.85 1.37
CA ALA A 154 -9.54 10.32 1.07
C ALA A 154 -9.58 8.81 0.77
N THR A 155 -10.36 8.06 1.54
CA THR A 155 -10.56 6.62 1.34
C THR A 155 -11.26 6.32 0.01
N ILE A 156 -12.35 7.03 -0.30
CA ILE A 156 -13.10 6.86 -1.55
C ILE A 156 -12.22 7.13 -2.76
N VAL A 157 -11.45 8.23 -2.74
CA VAL A 157 -10.54 8.59 -3.84
C VAL A 157 -9.47 7.50 -4.03
N GLY A 158 -8.86 7.01 -2.95
CA GLY A 158 -7.88 5.93 -3.02
C GLY A 158 -8.45 4.63 -3.61
N VAL A 159 -9.65 4.23 -3.17
CA VAL A 159 -10.36 3.05 -3.70
C VAL A 159 -10.70 3.23 -5.18
N ALA A 160 -11.18 4.41 -5.59
CA ALA A 160 -11.54 4.70 -6.97
C ALA A 160 -10.34 4.59 -7.93
N VAL A 161 -9.17 5.10 -7.53
CA VAL A 161 -7.92 4.98 -8.31
C VAL A 161 -7.54 3.51 -8.48
N SER A 162 -7.56 2.73 -7.40
CA SER A 162 -7.27 1.29 -7.43
C SER A 162 -8.22 0.52 -8.36
N LEU A 163 -9.52 0.79 -8.27
CA LEU A 163 -10.54 0.18 -9.13
C LEU A 163 -10.36 0.53 -10.60
N GLY A 164 -10.04 1.79 -10.91
CA GLY A 164 -9.75 2.25 -12.26
C GLY A 164 -8.54 1.54 -12.87
N MET A 165 -7.45 1.39 -12.10
CA MET A 165 -6.28 0.62 -12.53
C MET A 165 -6.62 -0.85 -12.79
N GLY A 166 -7.46 -1.45 -11.95
CA GLY A 166 -7.94 -2.82 -12.15
C GLY A 166 -8.69 -2.97 -13.47
N ALA A 167 -9.57 -2.01 -13.78
CA ALA A 167 -10.32 -2.00 -15.04
C ALA A 167 -9.41 -1.84 -16.27
N LEU A 168 -8.41 -0.96 -16.19
CA LEU A 168 -7.38 -0.81 -17.23
C LEU A 168 -6.62 -2.12 -17.46
N GLN A 169 -6.22 -2.80 -16.38
CA GLN A 169 -5.47 -4.05 -16.44
C GLN A 169 -6.30 -5.19 -17.03
N ILE A 170 -7.56 -5.33 -16.61
CA ILE A 170 -8.49 -6.32 -17.16
C ILE A 170 -8.74 -6.04 -18.64
N ASN A 171 -9.01 -4.78 -19.02
CA ASN A 171 -9.27 -4.45 -20.42
C ASN A 171 -8.03 -4.73 -21.29
N GLY A 172 -6.83 -4.40 -20.81
CA GLY A 172 -5.57 -4.70 -21.50
C GLY A 172 -5.35 -6.21 -21.69
N GLY A 173 -5.64 -7.01 -20.67
CA GLY A 173 -5.57 -8.48 -20.76
C GLY A 173 -6.58 -9.06 -21.75
N LEU A 174 -7.83 -8.58 -21.72
CA LEU A 174 -8.88 -9.00 -22.67
C LEU A 174 -8.55 -8.59 -24.10
N HIS A 175 -7.95 -7.41 -24.30
CA HIS A 175 -7.47 -6.97 -25.61
C HIS A 175 -6.37 -7.90 -26.11
N TYR A 176 -5.39 -8.26 -25.27
CA TYR A 176 -4.30 -9.14 -25.67
C TYR A 176 -4.77 -10.56 -26.02
N LEU A 177 -5.71 -11.13 -25.27
CA LEU A 177 -6.16 -12.52 -25.44
C LEU A 177 -7.30 -12.69 -26.46
N PHE A 178 -8.22 -11.72 -26.51
CA PHE A 178 -9.48 -11.85 -27.24
C PHE A 178 -9.74 -10.68 -28.20
N ASN A 179 -8.78 -9.77 -28.35
CA ASN A 179 -8.88 -8.59 -29.22
C ASN A 179 -10.09 -7.69 -28.92
N VAL A 180 -10.55 -7.67 -27.65
CA VAL A 180 -11.59 -6.76 -27.16
C VAL A 180 -11.07 -5.32 -27.22
N PRO A 181 -11.84 -4.33 -27.68
CA PRO A 181 -11.39 -2.93 -27.73
C PRO A 181 -10.86 -2.42 -26.40
N ASN A 182 -9.69 -1.76 -26.41
CA ASN A 182 -9.12 -1.12 -25.22
C ASN A 182 -9.49 0.37 -25.20
N ASN A 183 -10.62 0.70 -24.58
CA ASN A 183 -11.12 2.07 -24.51
C ASN A 183 -11.94 2.29 -23.23
N THR A 184 -12.22 3.56 -22.92
CA THR A 184 -12.93 3.97 -21.72
C THR A 184 -14.32 3.34 -21.59
N PHE A 185 -15.00 3.04 -22.71
CA PHE A 185 -16.32 2.43 -22.69
C PHE A 185 -16.27 0.99 -22.14
N VAL A 186 -15.33 0.17 -22.61
CA VAL A 186 -15.14 -1.20 -22.10
C VAL A 186 -14.69 -1.18 -20.64
N GLN A 187 -13.80 -0.24 -20.26
CA GLN A 187 -13.38 -0.06 -18.87
C GLN A 187 -14.56 0.28 -17.95
N ALA A 188 -15.47 1.17 -18.38
CA ALA A 188 -16.67 1.50 -17.62
C ALA A 188 -17.59 0.28 -17.43
N ILE A 189 -17.76 -0.55 -18.46
CA ILE A 189 -18.51 -1.82 -18.36
C ILE A 189 -17.86 -2.75 -17.33
N ILE A 190 -16.54 -2.93 -17.39
CA ILE A 190 -15.79 -3.76 -16.42
C ILE A 190 -16.04 -3.26 -14.99
N ILE A 191 -15.94 -1.95 -14.75
CA ILE A 191 -16.18 -1.35 -13.44
C ILE A 191 -17.61 -1.64 -12.96
N ILE A 192 -18.62 -1.46 -13.81
CA ILE A 192 -20.02 -1.73 -13.47
C ILE A 192 -20.20 -3.20 -13.08
N VAL A 193 -19.67 -4.14 -13.88
CA VAL A 193 -19.76 -5.57 -13.62
C VAL A 193 -19.09 -5.94 -12.30
N VAL A 194 -17.85 -5.48 -12.06
CA VAL A 194 -17.12 -5.75 -10.81
C VAL A 194 -17.86 -5.15 -9.61
N THR A 195 -18.45 -3.97 -9.76
CA THR A 195 -19.25 -3.33 -8.70
C THR A 195 -20.49 -4.15 -8.35
N ILE A 196 -21.22 -4.64 -9.36
CA ILE A 196 -22.38 -5.52 -9.14
C ILE A 196 -21.96 -6.80 -8.41
N LEU A 197 -20.87 -7.44 -8.85
CA LEU A 197 -20.34 -8.64 -8.20
C LEU A 197 -19.93 -8.37 -6.74
N PHE A 198 -19.30 -7.22 -6.49
CA PHE A 198 -18.93 -6.80 -5.14
C PHE A 198 -20.17 -6.60 -4.24
N ILE A 199 -21.19 -5.89 -4.72
CA ILE A 199 -22.43 -5.66 -3.96
C ILE A 199 -23.14 -6.99 -3.66
N ALA A 200 -23.21 -7.90 -4.64
CA ALA A 200 -23.78 -9.23 -4.46
C ALA A 200 -22.99 -10.06 -3.42
N SER A 201 -21.65 -9.96 -3.44
CA SER A 201 -20.80 -10.59 -2.43
C SER A 201 -20.99 -9.98 -1.03
N ALA A 202 -21.22 -8.68 -0.93
CA ALA A 202 -21.46 -8.01 0.34
C ALA A 202 -22.80 -8.41 0.98
N TRP A 203 -23.85 -8.59 0.16
CA TRP A 203 -25.18 -9.02 0.62
C TRP A 203 -25.27 -10.49 1.02
N SER A 204 -24.48 -11.37 0.42
CA SER A 204 -24.51 -12.83 0.69
C SER A 204 -23.81 -13.25 2.00
N GLY A 205 -23.31 -12.30 2.78
CA GLY A 205 -22.60 -12.52 4.04
C GLY A 205 -21.13 -12.16 3.90
N LEU A 206 -20.82 -10.92 4.27
CA LEU A 206 -19.51 -10.28 4.11
C LEU A 206 -18.34 -11.13 4.64
N SER A 207 -18.52 -11.83 5.75
CA SER A 207 -17.44 -12.58 6.41
C SER A 207 -16.97 -13.79 5.61
N LYS A 208 -17.87 -14.57 5.03
CA LYS A 208 -17.50 -15.78 4.26
C LYS A 208 -17.00 -15.43 2.85
N GLY A 209 -17.66 -14.48 2.18
CA GLY A 209 -17.29 -14.05 0.82
C GLY A 209 -15.90 -13.42 0.77
N ILE A 210 -15.61 -12.47 1.67
CA ILE A 210 -14.29 -11.84 1.76
C ILE A 210 -13.22 -12.87 2.05
N GLN A 211 -13.44 -13.79 3.00
CA GLN A 211 -12.45 -14.79 3.36
C GLN A 211 -12.10 -15.71 2.19
N TYR A 212 -13.09 -16.20 1.45
CA TYR A 212 -12.86 -17.06 0.30
C TYR A 212 -12.12 -16.35 -0.84
N LEU A 213 -12.57 -15.15 -1.22
CA LEU A 213 -11.95 -14.35 -2.27
C LEU A 213 -10.52 -13.93 -1.90
N SER A 214 -10.30 -13.56 -0.63
CA SER A 214 -8.98 -13.24 -0.07
C SER A 214 -8.02 -14.44 -0.19
N ASN A 215 -8.45 -15.63 0.23
CA ASN A 215 -7.63 -16.86 0.14
C ASN A 215 -7.29 -17.21 -1.30
N LEU A 216 -8.26 -17.12 -2.23
CA LEU A 216 -8.02 -17.33 -3.65
C LEU A 216 -7.03 -16.31 -4.22
N ASN A 217 -7.18 -15.03 -3.87
CA ASN A 217 -6.28 -13.97 -4.34
C ASN A 217 -4.84 -14.23 -3.90
N ILE A 218 -4.61 -14.56 -2.62
CA ILE A 218 -3.28 -14.92 -2.12
C ILE A 218 -2.73 -16.15 -2.84
N GLY A 219 -3.56 -17.18 -3.03
CA GLY A 219 -3.16 -18.40 -3.74
C GLY A 219 -2.72 -18.12 -5.18
N LEU A 220 -3.54 -17.39 -5.95
CA LEU A 220 -3.22 -17.01 -7.33
C LEU A 220 -1.98 -16.11 -7.41
N GLY A 221 -1.86 -15.12 -6.51
CA GLY A 221 -0.68 -14.25 -6.44
C GLY A 221 0.59 -15.03 -6.13
N THR A 222 0.52 -16.00 -5.21
CA THR A 222 1.66 -16.87 -4.88
C THR A 222 2.05 -17.76 -6.06
N ILE A 223 1.07 -18.34 -6.76
CA ILE A 223 1.31 -19.15 -7.97
C ILE A 223 1.98 -18.29 -9.05
N LEU A 224 1.48 -17.08 -9.30
CA LEU A 224 2.07 -16.15 -10.26
C LEU A 224 3.51 -15.79 -9.90
N MET A 225 3.77 -15.48 -8.63
CA MET A 225 5.12 -15.16 -8.14
C MET A 225 6.08 -16.33 -8.35
N VAL A 226 5.69 -17.55 -7.97
CA VAL A 226 6.53 -18.75 -8.13
C VAL A 226 6.73 -19.08 -9.61
N ALA A 227 5.69 -18.97 -10.43
CA ALA A 227 5.79 -19.17 -11.87
C ALA A 227 6.75 -18.16 -12.51
N ALA A 228 6.65 -16.87 -12.16
CA ALA A 228 7.56 -15.84 -12.66
C ALA A 228 9.02 -16.08 -12.24
N LEU A 229 9.24 -16.56 -11.00
CA LEU A 229 10.58 -16.88 -10.50
C LEU A 229 11.22 -18.08 -11.23
N ILE A 230 10.44 -19.12 -11.55
CA ILE A 230 10.93 -20.35 -12.18
C ILE A 230 11.05 -20.22 -13.70
N VAL A 231 10.05 -19.62 -14.35
CA VAL A 231 10.02 -19.45 -15.82
C VAL A 231 10.93 -18.29 -16.25
N GLY A 232 11.06 -17.27 -15.40
CA GLY A 232 11.96 -16.14 -15.62
C GLY A 232 13.44 -16.48 -15.34
N PRO A 233 14.35 -15.50 -15.51
CA PRO A 233 15.77 -15.68 -15.24
C PRO A 233 16.04 -15.70 -13.73
N THR A 234 15.85 -16.86 -13.08
CA THR A 234 15.87 -17.02 -11.62
C THR A 234 17.11 -16.41 -10.97
N VAL A 235 18.31 -16.69 -11.51
CA VAL A 235 19.57 -16.17 -10.97
C VAL A 235 19.62 -14.65 -11.05
N LEU A 236 19.16 -14.06 -12.15
CA LEU A 236 19.09 -12.60 -12.29
C LEU A 236 18.12 -12.00 -11.26
N ILE A 237 16.93 -12.58 -11.09
CA ILE A 237 15.94 -12.11 -10.11
C ILE A 237 16.53 -12.11 -8.70
N LEU A 238 17.19 -13.19 -8.29
CA LEU A 238 17.79 -13.32 -6.96
C LEU A 238 19.00 -12.38 -6.77
N ASN A 239 19.85 -12.23 -7.79
CA ASN A 239 20.97 -11.27 -7.77
C ASN A 239 20.48 -9.83 -7.67
N MET A 240 19.43 -9.49 -8.43
CA MET A 240 18.86 -8.14 -8.42
C MET A 240 18.12 -7.85 -7.11
N LEU A 241 17.43 -8.84 -6.54
CA LEU A 241 16.79 -8.72 -5.23
C LEU A 241 17.83 -8.35 -4.16
N THR A 242 18.94 -9.11 -4.09
CA THR A 242 20.00 -8.89 -3.10
C THR A 242 20.75 -7.59 -3.34
N SER A 243 21.18 -7.32 -4.58
CA SER A 243 21.88 -6.09 -4.96
C SER A 243 21.06 -4.83 -4.69
N SER A 244 19.79 -4.80 -5.16
CA SER A 244 18.93 -3.63 -5.02
C SER A 244 18.50 -3.39 -3.58
N THR A 245 18.32 -4.45 -2.78
CA THR A 245 18.08 -4.34 -1.34
C THR A 245 19.30 -3.75 -0.61
N GLY A 246 20.51 -4.24 -0.91
CA GLY A 246 21.74 -3.68 -0.35
C GLY A 246 21.93 -2.21 -0.75
N SER A 247 21.64 -1.88 -2.01
CA SER A 247 21.69 -0.50 -2.52
C SER A 247 20.66 0.40 -1.84
N LEU A 248 19.43 -0.06 -1.64
CA LEU A 248 18.40 0.65 -0.88
C LEU A 248 18.87 0.97 0.53
N LEU A 249 19.35 -0.01 1.29
CA LEU A 249 19.77 0.19 2.68
C LEU A 249 20.97 1.15 2.79
N THR A 250 21.88 1.12 1.82
CA THR A 250 23.06 2.00 1.80
C THR A 250 22.71 3.43 1.40
N HIS A 251 21.81 3.59 0.42
CA HIS A 251 21.47 4.90 -0.16
C HIS A 251 20.13 5.45 0.31
N SER A 252 19.49 4.86 1.34
CA SER A 252 18.14 5.23 1.78
C SER A 252 17.98 6.74 2.02
N CYS A 253 18.96 7.37 2.67
CA CYS A 253 18.94 8.82 2.90
C CYS A 253 19.21 9.65 1.63
N LEU A 254 20.03 9.13 0.71
CA LEU A 254 20.36 9.80 -0.55
C LEU A 254 19.20 9.75 -1.55
N ILE A 255 18.43 8.65 -1.57
CA ILE A 255 17.25 8.49 -2.44
C ILE A 255 16.21 9.59 -2.15
N VAL A 256 16.02 9.94 -0.88
CA VAL A 256 15.13 11.05 -0.47
C VAL A 256 15.51 12.36 -1.14
N LEU A 257 16.81 12.61 -1.35
CA LEU A 257 17.30 13.83 -2.00
C LEU A 257 17.21 13.74 -3.53
N ILE A 258 17.46 12.57 -4.11
CA ILE A 258 17.40 12.36 -5.57
C ILE A 258 15.96 12.43 -6.09
N GLN A 259 14.97 11.99 -5.32
CA GLN A 259 13.55 12.09 -5.70
C GLN A 259 13.00 13.53 -5.79
N GLN A 260 13.81 14.54 -5.45
CA GLN A 260 13.47 15.95 -5.64
C GLN A 260 13.94 16.51 -6.99
N LEU A 261 14.76 15.77 -7.73
CA LEU A 261 15.30 16.14 -9.04
C LEU A 261 14.39 15.60 -10.16
#